data_AF-A0A947HU85-F1
#
_entry.id   AF-A0A947HU85-F1
#
_cell.length_a   1.000
_cell.length_b   1.000
_cell.length_c   1.000
_cell.angle_alpha   90.00
_cell.angle_beta   90.00
_cell.angle_gamma   90.00
#
_symmetry.space_group_name_H-M   'P 1'
#
loop_
_entity.id
_entity.type
_entity.pdbx_description
1 polymer ?
#
loop_
_entity_poly.entity_id
_entity_poly.type
_entity_poly.pdbx_seq_one_letter_code
_entity_poly.pdbx_strand_id
1 'polypeptide(L)'
;MIIESSEHSATEQRRVAAALAEAHRQADPTTSLVLWIPGGDPSEIRLLEVSGSVSTINEVVPFRFPADAAGGIPYSSTLILLSEEEWGAVQDGRLPLPPGWDTHDAIEL
;
A
#
# COMPACT_ATOMS: atom_id res chain seq x y z
N MET A 1 3.41 32.75 -3.02
CA MET A 1 4.34 31.61 -3.20
C MET A 1 4.10 30.69 -2.02
N ILE A 2 3.43 29.56 -2.22
CA ILE A 2 3.16 28.55 -1.18
C ILE A 2 3.58 27.22 -1.81
N ILE A 3 4.77 26.71 -1.45
CA ILE A 3 5.27 25.40 -1.89
C ILE A 3 5.52 24.49 -0.66
N GLU A 4 5.14 24.89 0.55
CA GLU A 4 5.41 24.10 1.77
C GLU A 4 4.32 23.05 2.09
N SER A 5 3.12 23.14 1.51
CA SER A 5 1.97 22.32 1.93
C SER A 5 2.00 20.88 1.40
N SER A 6 2.65 20.63 0.25
CA SER A 6 2.66 19.30 -0.40
C SER A 6 3.70 18.35 0.19
N GLU A 7 4.89 18.84 0.56
CA GLU A 7 5.96 18.01 1.14
C GLU A 7 5.62 17.56 2.57
N HIS A 8 4.95 18.42 3.33
CA HIS A 8 4.51 18.10 4.69
C HIS A 8 3.44 16.99 4.69
N SER A 9 2.49 17.05 3.75
CA SER A 9 1.45 16.03 3.59
C SER A 9 2.02 14.68 3.18
N ALA A 10 2.96 14.64 2.23
CA ALA A 10 3.58 13.39 1.80
C ALA A 10 4.40 12.72 2.92
N THR A 11 5.07 13.52 3.76
CA THR A 11 5.81 13.02 4.92
C THR A 11 4.87 12.40 5.96
N GLU A 12 3.74 13.03 6.24
CA GLU A 12 2.76 12.50 7.18
C GLU A 12 2.04 11.25 6.62
N GLN A 13 1.66 11.26 5.35
CA GLN A 13 1.12 10.07 4.68
C GLN A 13 2.08 8.88 4.77
N ARG A 14 3.37 9.11 4.51
CA ARG A 14 4.40 8.07 4.67
C ARG A 14 4.48 7.54 6.10
N ARG A 15 4.40 8.43 7.10
CA ARG A 15 4.42 8.04 8.52
C ARG A 15 3.23 7.13 8.85
N VAL A 16 2.04 7.48 8.39
CA VAL A 16 0.83 6.65 8.58
C VAL A 16 0.94 5.34 7.81
N ALA A 17 1.41 5.37 6.56
CA ALA A 17 1.65 4.17 5.75
C ALA A 17 2.60 3.19 6.45
N ALA A 18 3.71 3.68 7.01
CA ALA A 18 4.66 2.87 7.78
C ALA A 18 4.03 2.26 9.04
N ALA A 19 3.19 3.02 9.75
CA ALA A 19 2.49 2.51 10.93
C ALA A 19 1.48 1.40 10.56
N LEU A 20 0.77 1.55 9.44
CA LEU A 20 -0.14 0.51 8.92
C LEU A 20 0.62 -0.74 8.50
N ALA A 21 1.73 -0.58 7.76
CA ALA A 21 2.59 -1.68 7.33
C ALA A 21 3.10 -2.49 8.53
N GLU A 22 3.55 -1.81 9.60
CA GLU A 22 3.99 -2.47 10.82
C GLU A 22 2.85 -3.20 11.53
N ALA A 23 1.66 -2.60 11.63
CA ALA A 23 0.49 -3.26 12.20
C ALA A 23 0.09 -4.52 11.41
N HIS A 24 0.18 -4.48 10.08
CA HIS A 24 -0.12 -5.64 9.23
C HIS A 24 0.93 -6.74 9.39
N ARG A 25 2.23 -6.41 9.46
CA ARG A 25 3.29 -7.39 9.78
C ARG A 25 3.11 -8.05 11.15
N GLN A 26 2.62 -7.31 12.14
CA GLN A 26 2.31 -7.87 13.46
C GLN A 26 1.10 -8.81 13.41
N ALA A 27 0.09 -8.49 12.60
CA ALA A 27 -1.10 -9.33 12.42
C ALA A 27 -0.80 -10.58 11.57
N ASP A 28 0.05 -10.44 10.56
CA ASP A 28 0.52 -11.50 9.67
C ASP A 28 2.05 -11.49 9.56
N PRO A 29 2.73 -12.29 10.41
CA PRO A 29 4.20 -12.42 10.40
C PRO A 29 4.79 -13.01 9.12
N THR A 30 3.97 -13.50 8.18
CA THR A 30 4.43 -14.02 6.89
C THR A 30 4.40 -12.98 5.77
N THR A 31 4.01 -11.74 6.09
CA THR A 31 4.15 -10.59 5.19
C THR A 31 5.62 -10.31 4.92
N SER A 32 6.05 -10.53 3.70
CA SER A 32 7.46 -10.42 3.28
C SER A 32 7.81 -9.08 2.64
N LEU A 33 6.81 -8.35 2.14
CA LEU A 33 7.00 -7.04 1.51
C LEU A 33 5.77 -6.16 1.77
N VAL A 34 6.02 -4.88 2.08
CA VAL A 34 4.99 -3.84 2.06
C VAL A 34 5.51 -2.64 1.28
N LEU A 35 4.80 -2.26 0.22
CA LEU A 35 5.09 -1.10 -0.61
C LEU A 35 4.03 -0.03 -0.39
N TRP A 36 4.46 1.21 -0.12
CA TRP A 36 3.61 2.39 -0.25
C TRP A 36 3.68 2.95 -1.66
N ILE A 37 2.53 3.19 -2.27
CA ILE A 37 2.41 3.80 -3.60
C ILE A 37 2.07 5.30 -3.45
N PRO A 38 3.04 6.21 -3.60
CA PRO A 38 2.81 7.65 -3.46
C PRO A 38 2.13 8.25 -4.71
N GLY A 39 1.75 9.52 -4.64
CA GLY A 39 1.28 10.29 -5.81
C GLY A 39 -0.19 10.07 -6.21
N GLY A 40 -0.95 9.30 -5.41
CA GLY A 40 -2.39 9.15 -5.53
C GLY A 40 -3.20 10.31 -4.94
N ASP A 41 -4.45 10.04 -4.57
CA ASP A 41 -5.30 10.98 -3.84
C ASP A 41 -4.64 11.34 -2.49
N PRO A 42 -4.46 12.63 -2.15
CA PRO A 42 -3.85 13.05 -0.87
C PRO A 42 -4.66 12.66 0.38
N SER A 43 -5.89 12.18 0.21
CA SER A 43 -6.75 11.64 1.29
C SER A 43 -6.70 10.10 1.40
N GLU A 44 -5.85 9.44 0.61
CA GLU A 44 -5.74 7.99 0.51
C GLU A 44 -4.30 7.52 0.75
N ILE A 45 -4.15 6.41 1.47
CA ILE A 45 -2.92 5.62 1.54
C ILE A 45 -3.11 4.36 0.69
N ARG A 46 -2.20 4.11 -0.25
CA ARG A 46 -2.20 2.88 -1.05
C ARG A 46 -1.05 1.98 -0.65
N LEU A 47 -1.36 0.76 -0.25
CA LEU A 47 -0.39 -0.25 0.14
C LEU A 47 -0.51 -1.47 -0.78
N LEU A 48 0.63 -1.99 -1.22
CA LEU A 48 0.73 -3.31 -1.83
C LEU A 48 1.51 -4.21 -0.87
N GLU A 49 0.91 -5.34 -0.51
CA GLU A 49 1.48 -6.30 0.43
C GLU A 49 1.67 -7.63 -0.24
N VAL A 50 2.80 -8.27 0.06
CA VAL A 50 3.09 -9.63 -0.35
C VAL A 50 3.18 -10.48 0.90
N SER A 51 2.41 -11.55 0.96
CA SER A 51 2.38 -12.43 2.12
C SER A 51 2.33 -13.90 1.72
N GLY A 52 3.02 -14.74 2.51
CA GLY A 52 2.93 -16.20 2.42
C GLY A 52 1.65 -16.78 3.00
N SER A 53 0.81 -15.98 3.67
CA SER A 53 -0.46 -16.45 4.28
C SER A 53 -1.62 -16.57 3.29
N VAL A 54 -1.51 -15.92 2.12
CA VAL A 54 -2.58 -15.87 1.12
C VAL A 54 -2.33 -16.82 -0.04
N SER A 55 -3.42 -17.41 -0.55
CA SER A 55 -3.39 -18.28 -1.72
C SER A 55 -3.39 -17.46 -3.00
N THR A 56 -2.67 -17.93 -4.03
CA THR A 56 -2.73 -17.38 -5.39
C THR A 56 -4.13 -17.55 -5.97
N ILE A 57 -4.75 -16.45 -6.39
CA ILE A 57 -6.04 -16.43 -7.09
C ILE A 57 -5.91 -15.92 -8.54
N ASN A 58 -4.74 -15.40 -8.92
CA ASN A 58 -4.44 -14.83 -10.24
C ASN A 58 -5.32 -13.61 -10.59
N GLU A 59 -5.72 -12.85 -9.56
CA GLU A 59 -6.52 -11.64 -9.70
C GLU A 59 -6.02 -10.59 -8.71
N VAL A 60 -5.84 -9.35 -9.19
CA VAL A 60 -5.42 -8.24 -8.34
C VAL A 60 -6.65 -7.44 -7.91
N VAL A 61 -7.02 -7.58 -6.63
CA VAL A 61 -8.22 -6.95 -6.07
C VAL A 61 -7.83 -5.90 -5.01
N PRO A 62 -8.13 -4.61 -5.22
CA PRO A 62 -7.98 -3.60 -4.18
C PRO A 62 -9.06 -3.68 -3.11
N PHE A 63 -8.66 -3.71 -1.84
CA PHE A 63 -9.52 -3.67 -0.66
C PHE A 63 -9.47 -2.29 -0.03
N ARG A 64 -10.63 -1.61 0.05
CA ARG A 64 -10.72 -0.26 0.60
C ARG A 64 -11.21 -0.27 2.05
N PHE A 65 -10.49 0.44 2.90
CA PHE A 65 -10.84 0.73 4.29
C PHE A 65 -11.17 2.22 4.45
N PRO A 66 -12.25 2.55 5.18
CA PRO A 66 -12.55 3.95 5.48
C PRO A 66 -11.50 4.53 6.43
N ALA A 67 -11.35 5.85 6.41
CA ALA A 67 -10.55 6.55 7.42
C ALA A 67 -11.11 6.31 8.82
N ASP A 68 -10.23 6.17 9.80
CA ASP A 68 -10.56 6.14 11.22
C ASP A 68 -9.79 7.24 11.95
N ALA A 69 -10.24 8.48 11.76
CA ALA A 69 -9.61 9.65 12.37
C ALA A 69 -9.67 9.58 13.92
N ALA A 70 -10.67 8.93 14.50
CA ALA A 70 -10.78 8.74 15.94
C ALA A 70 -9.73 7.74 16.46
N GLY A 71 -9.41 6.72 15.66
CA GLY A 71 -8.33 5.75 15.91
C GLY A 71 -6.94 6.20 15.47
N GLY A 72 -6.78 7.43 14.96
CA GLY A 72 -5.49 7.98 14.55
C GLY A 72 -5.05 7.65 13.13
N ILE A 73 -5.96 7.16 12.28
CA ILE A 73 -5.73 6.91 10.85
C ILE A 73 -6.57 7.92 10.05
N PRO A 74 -6.04 9.12 9.75
CA PRO A 74 -6.82 10.21 9.17
C PRO A 74 -7.12 10.03 7.67
N TYR A 75 -6.48 9.05 7.03
CA TYR A 75 -6.62 8.76 5.60
C TYR A 75 -7.47 7.51 5.40
N SER A 76 -8.23 7.46 4.31
CA SER A 76 -8.70 6.15 3.84
C SER A 76 -7.50 5.34 3.37
N SER A 77 -7.57 4.02 3.44
CA SER A 77 -6.52 3.15 2.88
C SER A 77 -7.09 2.20 1.86
N THR A 78 -6.30 1.90 0.84
CA THR A 78 -6.59 0.83 -0.11
C THR A 78 -5.39 -0.10 -0.13
N LEU A 79 -5.66 -1.40 0.01
CA LEU A 79 -4.67 -2.45 0.08
C LEU A 79 -4.82 -3.38 -1.13
N ILE A 80 -3.73 -3.69 -1.81
CA ILE A 80 -3.63 -4.87 -2.68
C ILE A 80 -2.81 -5.90 -1.91
N LEU A 81 -3.37 -7.10 -1.74
CA LEU A 81 -2.70 -8.22 -1.08
C LEU A 81 -2.43 -9.31 -2.10
N LEU A 82 -1.16 -9.70 -2.23
CA LEU A 82 -0.69 -10.67 -3.21
C LEU A 82 -0.01 -11.85 -2.51
N SER A 83 -0.14 -13.03 -3.11
CA SER A 83 0.79 -14.12 -2.80
C SER A 83 2.18 -13.83 -3.35
N GLU A 84 3.19 -14.56 -2.88
CA GLU A 84 4.56 -14.47 -3.42
C GLU A 84 4.62 -14.81 -4.93
N GLU A 85 3.78 -15.74 -5.39
CA GLU A 85 3.69 -16.13 -6.80
C GLU A 85 3.06 -15.01 -7.65
N GLU A 86 2.01 -14.36 -7.16
CA GLU A 86 1.37 -13.23 -7.83
C GLU A 86 2.30 -12.03 -7.91
N TRP A 87 3.07 -11.79 -6.84
CA TRP A 87 4.10 -10.76 -6.87
C TRP A 87 5.15 -11.03 -7.96
N GLY A 88 5.63 -12.27 -8.07
CA GLY A 88 6.51 -12.67 -9.18
C GLY A 88 5.86 -12.45 -10.56
N ALA A 89 4.56 -12.75 -10.69
CA ALA A 89 3.82 -12.51 -11.93
C ALA A 89 3.63 -11.01 -12.25
N VAL A 90 3.47 -10.16 -11.23
CA VAL A 90 3.44 -8.70 -11.38
C VAL A 90 4.80 -8.19 -11.86
N GLN A 91 5.88 -8.63 -11.22
CA GLN A 91 7.25 -8.23 -11.61
C GLN A 91 7.60 -8.66 -13.03
N ASP A 92 7.13 -9.82 -13.47
CA ASP A 92 7.31 -10.32 -14.84
C ASP A 92 6.37 -9.67 -15.87
N GLY A 93 5.43 -8.81 -15.44
CA GLY A 93 4.41 -8.21 -16.30
C GLY A 93 3.33 -9.18 -16.80
N ARG A 94 3.21 -10.36 -16.18
CA ARG A 94 2.19 -11.39 -16.49
C ARG A 94 0.87 -11.13 -15.78
N LEU A 95 0.89 -10.43 -14.65
CA LEU A 95 -0.28 -10.02 -13.89
C LEU A 95 -0.28 -8.49 -13.76
N PRO A 96 -1.16 -7.76 -14.47
CA PRO A 96 -1.15 -6.31 -14.42
C PRO A 96 -1.71 -5.78 -13.11
N LEU A 97 -1.07 -4.76 -12.53
CA LEU A 97 -1.65 -3.97 -11.46
C LEU A 97 -2.74 -3.03 -12.01
N PRO A 98 -3.73 -2.62 -11.20
CA PRO A 98 -4.73 -1.64 -11.61
C PRO A 98 -4.08 -0.29 -11.98
N PRO A 99 -4.76 0.54 -12.79
CA PRO A 99 -4.26 1.88 -13.10
C PRO A 99 -3.96 2.71 -11.84
N GLY A 100 -2.79 3.37 -11.81
CA GLY A 100 -2.36 4.18 -10.68
C GLY A 100 -1.72 3.41 -9.51
N TRP A 101 -1.35 2.14 -9.75
CA TRP A 101 -0.61 1.27 -8.82
C TRP A 101 0.81 0.95 -9.33
N ASP A 102 1.40 1.85 -10.11
CA ASP A 102 2.77 1.67 -10.60
C ASP A 102 3.76 1.60 -9.44
N THR A 103 4.70 0.65 -9.49
CA THR A 103 5.67 0.39 -8.43
C THR A 103 7.03 1.06 -8.66
N HIS A 104 7.23 1.80 -9.74
CA HIS A 104 8.49 2.47 -10.07
C HIS A 104 8.94 3.47 -8.99
N ASP A 105 7.99 4.25 -8.49
CA ASP A 105 8.20 5.26 -7.43
C ASP A 105 7.73 4.75 -6.06
N ALA A 106 7.42 3.45 -5.94
CA ALA A 106 6.98 2.87 -4.68
C ALA A 106 8.10 2.88 -3.63
N ILE A 107 7.69 3.01 -2.38
CA ILE A 107 8.61 3.02 -1.23
C ILE A 107 8.34 1.78 -0.40
N GLU A 108 9.36 0.93 -0.26
CA GLU A 108 9.33 -0.18 0.69
C GLU A 108 9.35 0.34 2.13
N LEU A 109 8.45 -0.21 2.96
CA LEU A 109 8.20 0.19 4.34
C LEU A 109 8.58 -0.88 5.36
#